data_AF-A0A7M2T7W8-F1
#
_entry.id   AF-A0A7M2T7W8-F1
#
_cell.length_a   1.000
_cell.length_b   1.000
_cell.length_c   1.000
_cell.angle_alpha   90.00
_cell.angle_beta   90.00
_cell.angle_gamma   90.00
#
_symmetry.space_group_name_H-M   'P 1'
#
loop_
_entity.id
_entity.type
_entity.pdbx_description
1 polymer ?
#
loop_
_entity_poly.entity_id
_entity_poly.type
_entity_poly.pdbx_seq_one_letter_code
_entity_poly.pdbx_strand_id
1 'polypeptide(L)'
;MSYAVAAGNGNQGGRAQDACNDSPARVPEAITVGATDKTDTKASRSNYGTCVDLFAPGVGITSSWSTSNTATNTISGTSMATPHVAGVAALYLSGHPSATPAQVRDAMVAATTSGVVKSAGSGSPNRLLYSLF
;
A
#
# COMPACT_ATOMS: atom_id res chain seq x y z
N MET A 1 -10.04 0.68 14.93
CA MET A 1 -9.34 1.54 13.95
C MET A 1 -8.40 0.69 13.11
N SER A 2 -8.62 0.56 11.81
CA SER A 2 -7.63 -0.04 10.89
C SER A 2 -6.61 1.03 10.51
N TYR A 3 -5.33 0.68 10.52
CA TYR A 3 -4.26 1.59 10.08
C TYR A 3 -3.69 1.09 8.75
N ALA A 4 -3.54 1.97 7.78
CA ALA A 4 -2.74 1.72 6.58
C ALA A 4 -1.44 2.50 6.70
N VAL A 5 -0.29 1.85 6.50
CA VAL A 5 1.03 2.45 6.65
C VAL A 5 1.91 2.15 5.44
N ALA A 6 2.80 3.08 5.11
CA ALA A 6 3.72 2.92 4.00
C ALA A 6 4.82 1.91 4.36
N ALA A 7 5.14 0.99 3.44
CA ALA A 7 6.24 0.04 3.63
C ALA A 7 7.63 0.70 3.67
N GLY A 8 7.77 1.91 3.11
CA GLY A 8 9.03 2.65 3.00
C GLY A 8 9.61 2.67 1.58
N ASN A 9 10.55 3.58 1.33
CA ASN A 9 11.07 3.90 -0.01
C ASN A 9 12.58 3.62 -0.14
N GLY A 10 13.03 2.52 0.48
CA GLY A 10 14.43 2.11 0.47
C GLY A 10 15.34 3.01 1.30
N ASN A 11 16.64 2.70 1.24
CA ASN A 11 17.67 3.49 1.91
C ASN A 11 18.06 4.75 1.11
N GLN A 12 19.00 5.55 1.63
CA GLN A 12 19.48 6.77 0.96
C GLN A 12 20.07 6.50 -0.44
N GLY A 13 20.63 5.30 -0.67
CA GLY A 13 21.12 4.86 -1.98
C GLY A 13 20.03 4.43 -2.96
N GLY A 14 18.75 4.60 -2.60
CA GLY A 14 17.60 4.25 -3.43
C GLY A 14 17.31 2.74 -3.53
N ARG A 15 17.94 1.93 -2.67
CA ARG A 15 17.77 0.47 -2.66
C ARG A 15 16.63 0.08 -1.74
N ALA A 16 15.64 -0.64 -2.26
CA ALA A 16 14.57 -1.22 -1.45
C ALA A 16 15.15 -2.06 -0.30
N GLN A 17 14.55 -1.94 0.88
CA GLN A 17 14.91 -2.67 2.10
C GLN A 17 13.79 -3.65 2.49
N ASP A 18 14.09 -4.52 3.44
CA ASP A 18 13.06 -5.30 4.13
C ASP A 18 12.24 -4.37 5.05
N ALA A 19 10.93 -4.30 4.80
CA ALA A 19 9.98 -3.47 5.53
C ALA A 19 9.91 -3.82 7.03
N CYS A 20 10.29 -5.04 7.41
CA CYS A 20 10.34 -5.45 8.82
C CYS A 20 11.38 -4.66 9.65
N ASN A 21 12.34 -3.99 9.00
CA ASN A 21 13.32 -3.14 9.67
C ASN A 21 12.84 -1.71 9.90
N ASP A 22 11.69 -1.33 9.34
CA ASP A 22 11.16 0.04 9.39
C ASP A 22 9.95 0.14 10.33
N SER A 23 9.82 1.27 11.04
CA SER A 23 8.63 1.59 11.83
C SER A 23 7.88 2.76 11.18
N PRO A 24 6.53 2.71 11.11
CA PRO A 24 5.64 1.68 11.64
C PRO A 24 5.39 0.47 10.71
N ALA A 25 6.12 0.34 9.59
CA ALA A 25 5.89 -0.73 8.59
C ALA A 25 5.93 -2.16 9.16
N ARG A 26 6.71 -2.40 10.21
CA ARG A 26 6.80 -3.71 10.89
C ARG A 26 5.67 -4.05 11.87
N VAL A 27 4.70 -3.15 12.09
CA VAL A 27 3.61 -3.36 13.07
C VAL A 27 2.58 -4.35 12.50
N PRO A 28 2.43 -5.57 13.07
CA PRO A 28 1.56 -6.61 12.49
C PRO A 28 0.06 -6.27 12.45
N GLU A 29 -0.39 -5.35 13.31
CA GLU A 29 -1.78 -4.89 13.35
C GLU A 29 -2.09 -3.82 12.30
N ALA A 30 -1.07 -3.22 11.67
CA ALA A 30 -1.23 -2.29 10.56
C ALA A 30 -1.29 -3.05 9.22
N ILE A 31 -1.89 -2.41 8.21
CA ILE A 31 -1.83 -2.85 6.82
C ILE A 31 -0.66 -2.13 6.17
N THR A 32 0.44 -2.83 5.95
CA THR A 32 1.67 -2.27 5.38
C THR A 32 1.66 -2.39 3.87
N VAL A 33 1.82 -1.25 3.20
CA VAL A 33 1.52 -1.08 1.79
C VAL A 33 2.78 -0.86 0.96
N GLY A 34 3.05 -1.79 0.06
CA GLY A 34 4.05 -1.65 -1.00
C GLY A 34 3.51 -0.86 -2.20
N ALA A 35 4.39 -0.32 -3.04
CA ALA A 35 4.02 0.44 -4.22
C ALA A 35 4.25 -0.33 -5.53
N THR A 36 3.31 -0.25 -6.46
CA THR A 36 3.46 -0.69 -7.86
C THR A 36 3.36 0.48 -8.84
N ASP A 37 3.88 0.27 -10.04
CA ASP A 37 3.60 1.10 -11.20
C ASP A 37 2.42 0.58 -12.03
N LYS A 38 2.06 1.32 -13.08
CA LYS A 38 0.95 1.01 -13.99
C LYS A 38 1.11 -0.28 -14.80
N THR A 39 2.27 -0.95 -14.71
CA THR A 39 2.55 -2.22 -15.40
C THR A 39 2.53 -3.41 -14.44
N ASP A 40 2.01 -3.20 -13.24
CA ASP A 40 2.02 -4.11 -12.10
C ASP A 40 3.43 -4.48 -11.61
N THR A 41 4.44 -3.66 -11.93
CA THR A 41 5.79 -3.86 -11.43
C THR A 41 5.95 -3.18 -10.08
N LYS A 42 6.52 -3.89 -9.08
CA LYS A 42 6.88 -3.25 -7.81
C LYS A 42 7.81 -2.07 -8.09
N ALA A 43 7.49 -0.90 -7.52
CA ALA A 43 8.34 0.27 -7.63
C ALA A 43 9.76 -0.07 -7.14
N SER A 44 10.78 0.38 -7.88
CA SER A 44 12.18 0.03 -7.62
C SER A 44 12.61 0.32 -6.18
N ARG A 45 12.11 1.43 -5.63
CA ARG A 45 12.36 1.87 -4.25
C ARG A 45 11.41 1.31 -3.20
N SER A 46 10.29 0.69 -3.57
CA SER A 46 9.35 0.14 -2.58
C SER A 46 10.06 -0.94 -1.77
N ASN A 47 10.02 -0.79 -0.45
CA ASN A 47 10.40 -1.87 0.46
C ASN A 47 9.52 -3.11 0.22
N TYR A 48 10.03 -4.25 0.66
CA TYR A 48 9.49 -5.58 0.40
C TYR A 48 9.60 -6.45 1.67
N GLY A 49 9.19 -7.71 1.59
CA GLY A 49 9.37 -8.68 2.66
C GLY A 49 8.06 -9.07 3.35
N THR A 50 8.19 -9.90 4.37
CA THR A 50 7.05 -10.54 5.06
C THR A 50 6.19 -9.57 5.85
N CYS A 51 6.69 -8.37 6.15
CA CYS A 51 5.91 -7.32 6.81
C CYS A 51 5.10 -6.47 5.83
N VAL A 52 5.15 -6.72 4.52
CA VAL A 52 4.21 -6.12 3.57
C VAL A 52 2.97 -7.00 3.49
N ASP A 53 1.77 -6.40 3.56
CA ASP A 53 0.50 -7.14 3.45
C ASP A 53 0.00 -7.23 2.00
N LEU A 54 0.14 -6.12 1.26
CA LEU A 54 -0.28 -5.98 -0.13
C LEU A 54 0.40 -4.80 -0.82
N PHE A 55 0.27 -4.75 -2.14
CA PHE A 55 0.72 -3.66 -2.98
C PHE A 55 -0.47 -2.82 -3.49
N ALA A 56 -0.23 -1.54 -3.77
CA ALA A 56 -1.18 -0.65 -4.42
C ALA A 56 -0.46 0.34 -5.36
N PRO A 57 -1.18 1.01 -6.29
CA PRO A 57 -0.59 1.99 -7.18
C PRO A 57 0.12 3.11 -6.42
N GLY A 58 1.43 3.25 -6.65
CA GLY A 58 2.27 4.23 -5.95
C GLY A 58 3.27 4.97 -6.84
N VAL A 59 3.32 4.70 -8.15
CA VAL A 59 4.19 5.40 -9.09
C VAL A 59 3.36 6.24 -10.05
N GLY A 60 3.73 7.52 -10.19
CA GLY A 60 3.05 8.45 -11.09
C GLY A 60 1.61 8.76 -10.64
N ILE A 61 1.39 8.92 -9.34
CA ILE A 61 0.07 9.17 -8.77
C ILE A 61 -0.18 10.67 -8.73
N THR A 62 -1.21 11.11 -9.44
CA THR A 62 -1.69 12.50 -9.43
C THR A 62 -2.70 12.70 -8.32
N SER A 63 -2.54 13.75 -7.52
CA SER A 63 -3.51 14.16 -6.50
C SER A 63 -3.48 15.67 -6.26
N SER A 64 -4.34 16.16 -5.37
CA SER A 64 -4.36 17.55 -4.91
C SER A 64 -3.04 17.98 -4.29
N TRP A 65 -2.71 19.27 -4.40
CA TRP A 65 -1.47 19.84 -3.86
C TRP A 65 -1.72 21.15 -3.10
N SER A 66 -0.85 21.46 -2.14
CA SER A 66 -1.09 22.53 -1.16
C SER A 66 -0.85 23.95 -1.67
N THR A 67 -0.44 24.14 -2.92
CA THR A 67 -0.07 25.46 -3.47
C THR A 67 -1.27 26.29 -3.92
N SER A 68 -2.45 25.67 -4.13
CA SER A 68 -3.73 26.38 -4.34
C SER A 68 -4.92 25.41 -4.19
N ASN A 69 -6.14 25.93 -4.15
CA ASN A 69 -7.38 25.12 -4.09
C ASN A 69 -7.65 24.25 -5.33
N THR A 70 -6.92 24.48 -6.43
CA THR A 70 -7.05 23.73 -7.69
C THR A 70 -5.75 23.05 -8.10
N ALA A 71 -4.70 23.20 -7.29
CA ALA A 71 -3.39 22.66 -7.61
C ALA A 71 -3.40 21.13 -7.54
N THR A 72 -2.65 20.53 -8.45
CA THR A 72 -2.38 19.10 -8.47
C THR A 72 -0.88 18.87 -8.57
N ASN A 73 -0.44 17.69 -8.15
CA ASN A 73 0.94 17.24 -8.30
C ASN A 73 0.98 15.74 -8.56
N THR A 74 1.99 15.29 -9.30
CA THR A 74 2.20 13.88 -9.62
C THR A 74 3.49 13.42 -8.97
N ILE A 75 3.37 12.53 -7.99
CA ILE A 75 4.50 12.04 -7.19
C ILE A 75 4.47 10.53 -7.07
N SER A 76 5.54 9.96 -6.52
CA SER A 76 5.72 8.51 -6.40
C SER A 76 6.24 8.13 -5.02
N GLY A 77 5.76 7.01 -4.50
CA GLY A 77 6.22 6.42 -3.26
C GLY A 77 5.18 5.48 -2.65
N THR A 78 5.61 4.68 -1.67
CA THR A 78 4.68 3.91 -0.80
C THR A 78 3.69 4.82 -0.07
N SER A 79 4.06 6.08 0.18
CA SER A 79 3.17 7.13 0.68
C SER A 79 1.98 7.42 -0.25
N MET A 80 2.10 7.19 -1.56
CA MET A 80 1.01 7.35 -2.53
C MET A 80 0.20 6.06 -2.69
N ALA A 81 0.81 4.90 -2.47
CA ALA A 81 0.11 3.62 -2.44
C ALA A 81 -0.81 3.50 -1.21
N THR A 82 -0.34 3.90 -0.04
CA THR A 82 -1.06 3.82 1.24
C THR A 82 -2.47 4.45 1.23
N PRO A 83 -2.70 5.67 0.71
CA PRO A 83 -4.04 6.26 0.69
C PRO A 83 -5.04 5.53 -0.21
N HIS A 84 -4.61 4.78 -1.23
CA HIS A 84 -5.53 3.91 -1.99
C HIS A 84 -6.10 2.82 -1.07
N VAL A 85 -5.23 2.18 -0.28
CA VAL A 85 -5.63 1.15 0.71
C VAL A 85 -6.53 1.74 1.77
N ALA A 86 -6.19 2.92 2.31
CA ALA A 86 -7.03 3.62 3.27
C ALA A 86 -8.44 3.94 2.71
N GLY A 87 -8.52 4.36 1.44
CA GLY A 87 -9.79 4.60 0.75
C GLY A 87 -10.63 3.33 0.59
N VAL A 88 -10.01 2.22 0.19
CA VAL A 88 -10.69 0.92 0.07
C VAL A 88 -11.16 0.39 1.43
N ALA A 89 -10.37 0.58 2.50
CA ALA A 89 -10.78 0.28 3.86
C ALA A 89 -12.02 1.08 4.28
N ALA A 90 -12.08 2.37 3.91
CA ALA A 90 -13.24 3.22 4.16
C ALA A 90 -14.48 2.77 3.37
N LEU A 91 -14.33 2.35 2.11
CA LEU A 91 -15.41 1.75 1.33
C LEU A 91 -15.97 0.48 2.00
N TYR A 92 -15.09 -0.42 2.45
CA TYR A 92 -15.52 -1.62 3.16
C TYR A 92 -16.27 -1.29 4.45
N LEU A 93 -15.74 -0.36 5.26
CA LEU A 93 -16.37 0.10 6.50
C LEU A 93 -17.71 0.80 6.26
N SER A 94 -17.92 1.43 5.10
CA SER A 94 -19.22 2.05 4.78
C SER A 94 -20.35 1.02 4.68
N GLY A 95 -20.06 -0.21 4.22
CA GLY A 95 -21.00 -1.32 4.19
C GLY A 95 -20.99 -2.18 5.46
N HIS A 96 -19.90 -2.12 6.23
CA HIS A 96 -19.67 -2.92 7.43
C HIS A 96 -19.22 -2.05 8.61
N PRO A 97 -20.06 -1.12 9.12
CA PRO A 97 -19.64 -0.10 10.09
C PRO A 97 -19.19 -0.65 11.44
N SER A 98 -19.60 -1.88 11.79
CA SER A 98 -19.18 -2.57 13.01
C SER A 98 -17.96 -3.48 12.83
N ALA A 99 -17.36 -3.52 11.63
CA ALA A 99 -16.22 -4.38 11.37
C ALA A 99 -15.02 -3.99 12.24
N THR A 100 -14.39 -4.98 12.86
CA THR A 100 -13.15 -4.79 13.60
C THR A 100 -11.98 -4.54 12.65
N PRO A 101 -10.86 -3.96 13.12
CA PRO A 101 -9.69 -3.76 12.26
C PRO A 101 -9.17 -5.01 11.58
N ALA A 102 -9.17 -6.13 12.30
CA ALA A 102 -8.80 -7.43 11.77
C ALA A 102 -9.75 -7.87 10.65
N GLN A 103 -11.07 -7.71 10.83
CA GLN A 103 -12.05 -8.03 9.79
C GLN A 103 -11.86 -7.17 8.53
N VAL A 104 -11.57 -5.89 8.69
CA VAL A 104 -11.27 -5.00 7.55
C VAL A 104 -10.00 -5.47 6.82
N ARG A 105 -8.91 -5.72 7.53
CA ARG A 105 -7.66 -6.23 6.94
C ARG A 105 -7.90 -7.53 6.19
N ASP A 106 -8.53 -8.50 6.85
CA ASP A 106 -8.70 -9.85 6.31
C ASP A 106 -9.60 -9.83 5.07
N ALA A 107 -10.68 -9.04 5.08
CA ALA A 107 -11.55 -8.85 3.92
C ALA A 107 -10.80 -8.20 2.74
N MET A 108 -10.02 -7.14 3.01
CA MET A 108 -9.23 -6.49 1.97
C MET A 108 -8.18 -7.42 1.38
N VAL A 109 -7.45 -8.15 2.22
CA VAL A 109 -6.44 -9.10 1.80
C VAL A 109 -7.06 -10.23 0.97
N ALA A 110 -8.21 -10.75 1.38
CA ALA A 110 -8.93 -11.79 0.65
C ALA A 110 -9.43 -11.31 -0.73
N ALA A 111 -9.78 -10.04 -0.86
CA ALA A 111 -10.25 -9.45 -2.11
C ALA A 111 -9.13 -9.11 -3.10
N THR A 112 -7.85 -9.14 -2.70
CA THR A 112 -6.73 -8.73 -3.56
C THR A 112 -6.61 -9.55 -4.84
N THR A 113 -6.21 -8.90 -5.93
CA THR A 113 -5.78 -9.57 -7.16
C THR A 113 -4.43 -10.24 -6.90
N SER A 114 -4.42 -11.58 -6.88
CA SER A 114 -3.23 -12.37 -6.55
C SER A 114 -2.38 -12.68 -7.78
N GLY A 115 -1.05 -12.72 -7.61
CA GLY A 115 -0.12 -13.23 -8.62
C GLY A 115 0.26 -12.26 -9.75
N VAL A 116 -0.22 -11.01 -9.71
CA VAL A 116 0.00 -10.02 -10.79
C VAL A 116 1.20 -9.11 -10.57
N VAL A 117 1.68 -8.96 -9.33
CA VAL A 117 2.78 -8.06 -8.99
C VAL A 117 4.11 -8.64 -9.48
N LYS A 118 4.70 -8.00 -10.48
CA LYS A 118 6.01 -8.35 -11.02
C LYS A 118 7.11 -7.88 -10.08
N SER A 119 8.09 -8.75 -9.82
CA SER A 119 9.24 -8.45 -8.96
C SER A 119 8.84 -7.96 -7.56
N ALA A 120 7.85 -8.60 -6.94
CA ALA A 120 7.33 -8.25 -5.60
C ALA A 120 8.41 -8.24 -4.48
N GLY A 121 9.57 -8.85 -4.72
CA GLY A 121 10.66 -8.97 -3.74
C GLY A 121 10.52 -10.23 -2.90
N SER A 122 11.65 -10.71 -2.37
CA SER A 122 11.69 -11.94 -1.58
C SER A 122 10.80 -11.84 -0.34
N GLY A 123 9.96 -12.84 -0.10
CA GLY A 123 9.09 -12.91 1.07
C GLY A 123 7.83 -12.02 1.02
N SER A 124 7.70 -11.12 0.04
CA SER A 124 6.49 -10.31 -0.10
C SER A 124 5.30 -11.15 -0.58
N PRO A 125 4.08 -10.87 -0.10
CA PRO A 125 2.88 -11.44 -0.70
C PRO A 125 2.67 -10.87 -2.10
N ASN A 126 2.33 -11.72 -3.07
CA ASN A 126 1.98 -11.27 -4.42
C ASN A 126 0.48 -10.92 -4.48
N ARG A 127 0.13 -9.77 -3.91
CA ARG A 127 -1.26 -9.28 -3.74
C ARG A 127 -1.35 -7.83 -4.16
N LEU A 128 -2.22 -7.50 -5.11
CA LEU A 128 -2.50 -6.14 -5.55
C LEU A 128 -3.90 -5.72 -5.06
N LEU A 129 -4.01 -4.50 -4.53
CA LEU A 129 -5.26 -3.93 -4.02
C LEU A 129 -6.38 -4.02 -5.06
N TYR A 130 -7.56 -4.44 -4.61
CA TYR A 130 -8.79 -4.46 -5.39
C TYR A 130 -9.91 -3.82 -4.56
N SER A 131 -10.81 -3.08 -5.20
CA SER A 131 -11.79 -2.23 -4.51
C SER A 131 -13.23 -2.73 -4.58
N LEU A 132 -13.49 -3.81 -5.31
CA LEU A 132 -14.84 -4.38 -5.42
C LEU A 132 -14.94 -5.59 -4.48
N PHE A 133 -15.89 -5.52 -3.57
CA PHE A 133 -16.29 -6.59 -2.64
C PHE A 133 -17.81 -6.59 -2.53
#